data_AF-A0A2G9RKY2-F1
#
_entry.id   AF-A0A2G9RKY2-F1
#
_cell.length_a   1.000
_cell.length_b   1.000
_cell.length_c   1.000
_cell.angle_alpha   90.00
_cell.angle_beta   90.00
_cell.angle_gamma   90.00
#
_symmetry.space_group_name_H-M   'P 1'
#
loop_
_entity.id
_entity.type
_entity.pdbx_description
1 polymer ?
#
loop_
_entity_poly.entity_id
_entity_poly.type
_entity_poly.pdbx_seq_one_letter_code
_entity_poly.pdbx_strand_id
1 'polypeptide(L)'
;MSPSSSPLLHGADRQLTQQPRKLRKPAIEKMRRDRINSSIDQLRLLLEKEFQKLQLPSKPEKADILEMTVTFLQQQMAKKNVTATSIQAHREGYSTCFQDSVNFLSLHTQTDAQQQLLQTLHGAQMVTSTPCPSVFPISQTPSKNSPPDSSKTLWRPW
;
A
#
# COMPACT_ATOMS: atom_id res chain seq x y z
N MET A 1 67.66 -36.97 42.22
CA MET A 1 66.18 -36.98 42.23
C MET A 1 65.70 -35.65 42.79
N SER A 2 64.51 -35.23 42.32
CA SER A 2 63.69 -34.07 42.73
C SER A 2 63.78 -32.81 41.87
N PRO A 3 62.62 -32.15 41.63
CA PRO A 3 62.23 -31.71 40.29
C PRO A 3 62.18 -30.20 40.13
N SER A 4 62.38 -29.75 38.88
CA SER A 4 62.23 -28.37 38.45
C SER A 4 60.76 -28.01 38.31
N SER A 5 60.36 -26.93 38.99
CA SER A 5 59.04 -26.31 38.85
C SER A 5 59.00 -25.45 37.59
N SER A 6 57.97 -25.60 36.77
CA SER A 6 57.57 -24.59 35.79
C SER A 6 56.05 -24.54 35.68
N PRO A 7 55.44 -23.34 35.69
CA PRO A 7 54.01 -23.18 35.86
C PRO A 7 53.25 -23.25 34.53
N LEU A 8 52.12 -23.96 34.59
CA LEU A 8 50.81 -23.61 34.02
C LEU A 8 50.79 -22.73 32.74
N LEU A 9 50.68 -23.36 31.56
CA LEU A 9 50.01 -22.72 30.42
C LEU A 9 48.51 -22.94 30.53
N HIS A 10 47.79 -21.92 31.01
CA HIS A 10 46.35 -21.79 30.86
C HIS A 10 46.06 -20.42 30.27
N GLY A 11 45.55 -20.39 29.04
CA GLY A 11 44.91 -19.18 28.51
C GLY A 11 45.31 -18.79 27.11
N ALA A 12 45.06 -19.64 26.12
CA ALA A 12 45.09 -19.23 24.71
C ALA A 12 44.04 -19.98 23.87
N ASP A 13 42.81 -20.14 24.39
CA ASP A 13 41.72 -20.72 23.57
C ASP A 13 40.33 -20.22 23.95
N ARG A 14 40.20 -18.90 24.17
CA ARG A 14 38.90 -18.23 24.37
C ARG A 14 38.61 -17.13 23.35
N GLN A 15 39.28 -17.13 22.20
CA GLN A 15 39.11 -16.06 21.19
C GLN A 15 38.38 -16.46 19.91
N LEU A 16 37.96 -17.73 19.74
CA LEU A 16 37.33 -18.18 18.49
C LEU A 16 35.80 -18.34 18.52
N THR A 17 35.12 -18.15 19.66
CA THR A 17 33.67 -18.43 19.75
C THR A 17 32.77 -17.19 19.79
N GLN A 18 33.32 -15.97 19.80
CA GLN A 18 32.52 -14.72 19.82
C GLN A 18 32.46 -13.94 18.49
N GLN A 19 33.22 -14.33 17.48
CA GLN A 19 33.40 -13.51 16.27
C GLN A 19 32.29 -13.55 15.20
N PRO A 20 31.52 -14.64 14.97
CA PRO A 20 30.58 -14.65 13.84
C PRO A 20 29.29 -13.84 14.08
N ARG A 21 28.91 -13.60 15.34
CA ARG A 21 27.70 -12.82 15.68
C ARG A 21 27.94 -11.31 15.76
N LYS A 22 29.16 -10.90 16.15
CA LYS A 22 29.57 -9.48 16.25
C LYS A 22 29.94 -8.88 14.88
N LEU A 23 30.40 -9.70 13.93
CA LEU A 23 30.77 -9.28 12.56
C LEU A 23 29.61 -9.34 11.55
N ARG A 24 28.58 -10.18 11.77
CA ARG A 24 27.40 -10.26 10.87
C ARG A 24 26.48 -9.04 10.96
N LYS A 25 26.29 -8.47 12.16
CA LYS A 25 25.46 -7.28 12.34
C LYS A 25 25.98 -6.06 11.56
N PRO A 26 27.28 -5.72 11.59
CA PRO A 26 27.86 -4.67 10.75
C PRO A 26 27.66 -4.87 9.25
N ALA A 27 27.78 -6.11 8.75
CA ALA A 27 27.63 -6.41 7.34
C ALA A 27 26.18 -6.23 6.84
N ILE A 28 25.19 -6.74 7.59
CA ILE A 28 23.78 -6.56 7.26
C ILE A 28 23.37 -5.08 7.34
N GLU A 29 23.87 -4.37 8.34
CA GLU A 29 23.63 -2.93 8.47
C GLU A 29 24.21 -2.14 7.28
N LYS A 30 25.42 -2.49 6.84
CA LYS A 30 26.01 -1.92 5.63
C LYS A 30 25.12 -2.18 4.41
N MET A 31 24.65 -3.41 4.21
CA MET A 31 23.73 -3.73 3.10
C MET A 31 22.43 -2.93 3.17
N ARG A 32 21.87 -2.73 4.38
CA ARG A 32 20.68 -1.92 4.58
C ARG A 32 20.94 -0.46 4.17
N ARG A 33 22.05 0.11 4.61
CA ARG A 33 22.47 1.49 4.26
C ARG A 33 22.72 1.64 2.78
N ASP A 34 23.40 0.68 2.16
CA ASP A 34 23.68 0.68 0.72
C ASP A 34 22.37 0.63 -0.08
N ARG A 35 21.41 -0.21 0.32
CA ARG A 35 20.07 -0.26 -0.30
C ARG A 35 19.32 1.07 -0.15
N ILE A 36 19.32 1.68 1.04
CA ILE A 36 18.67 2.98 1.27
C ILE A 36 19.30 4.05 0.39
N ASN A 37 20.63 4.13 0.35
CA ASN A 37 21.34 5.11 -0.47
C ASN A 37 21.05 4.92 -1.96
N SER A 38 21.07 3.67 -2.44
CA SER A 38 20.72 3.35 -3.82
C SER A 38 19.29 3.78 -4.16
N SER A 39 18.33 3.58 -3.26
CA SER A 39 16.95 4.02 -3.50
C SER A 39 16.82 5.55 -3.53
N ILE A 40 17.59 6.28 -2.70
CA ILE A 40 17.60 7.74 -2.71
C ILE A 40 18.20 8.27 -4.03
N ASP A 41 19.27 7.65 -4.52
CA ASP A 41 19.86 8.01 -5.82
C ASP A 41 18.91 7.71 -6.99
N GLN A 42 18.17 6.60 -6.93
CA GLN A 42 17.12 6.30 -7.92
C GLN A 42 16.00 7.35 -7.90
N LEU A 43 15.55 7.79 -6.72
CA LEU A 43 14.57 8.87 -6.59
C LEU A 43 15.08 10.17 -7.23
N ARG A 44 16.36 10.51 -7.00
CA ARG A 44 16.97 11.68 -7.63
C ARG A 44 16.89 11.63 -9.15
N LEU A 45 17.22 10.50 -9.75
CA LEU A 45 17.17 10.32 -11.21
C LEU A 45 15.73 10.40 -11.76
N LEU A 46 14.77 9.79 -11.07
CA LEU A 46 13.36 9.82 -11.49
C LEU A 46 12.76 11.24 -11.44
N LEU A 47 13.24 12.07 -10.51
CA LEU A 47 12.76 13.43 -10.28
C LEU A 47 13.63 14.51 -10.93
N GLU A 48 14.60 14.14 -11.78
CA GLU A 48 15.55 15.07 -12.40
C GLU A 48 14.88 16.27 -13.10
N LYS A 49 13.76 16.04 -13.77
CA LYS A 49 12.96 17.09 -14.41
C LYS A 49 12.31 18.05 -13.40
N GLU A 50 11.85 17.53 -12.27
CA GLU A 50 11.24 18.35 -11.21
C GLU A 50 12.30 19.21 -10.52
N PHE A 51 13.52 18.69 -10.30
CA PHE A 51 14.64 19.48 -9.79
C PHE A 51 15.02 20.62 -10.74
N GLN A 52 15.10 20.36 -12.05
CA GLN A 52 15.38 21.39 -13.05
C GLN A 52 14.30 22.48 -13.06
N LYS A 53 13.03 22.10 -12.97
CA LYS A 53 11.89 23.03 -12.93
C LYS A 53 11.95 23.97 -11.72
N LEU A 54 12.41 23.47 -10.59
CA LEU A 54 12.56 24.22 -9.34
C LEU A 54 13.93 24.87 -9.19
N GLN A 55 14.78 24.83 -10.23
CA GLN A 55 16.14 25.36 -10.26
C GLN A 55 17.01 24.86 -9.09
N LEU A 56 16.73 23.64 -8.61
CA LEU A 56 17.55 23.01 -7.59
C LEU A 56 18.89 22.58 -8.19
N PRO A 57 19.96 22.55 -7.37
CA PRO A 57 21.27 22.16 -7.85
C PRO A 57 21.25 20.77 -8.47
N SER A 58 22.11 20.54 -9.46
CA SER A 58 22.22 19.23 -10.14
C SER A 58 22.46 18.09 -9.14
N LYS A 59 23.09 18.38 -8.00
CA LYS A 59 23.33 17.46 -6.88
C LYS A 59 22.61 17.94 -5.61
N PRO A 60 21.29 17.72 -5.50
CA PRO A 60 20.50 18.14 -4.35
C PRO A 60 20.88 17.35 -3.09
N GLU A 61 20.63 17.92 -1.92
CA GLU A 61 20.86 17.23 -0.66
C GLU A 61 19.87 16.08 -0.46
N LYS A 62 20.20 15.12 0.42
CA LYS A 62 19.30 13.99 0.68
C LYS A 62 17.95 14.43 1.25
N ALA A 63 17.92 15.51 2.03
CA ALA A 63 16.69 16.08 2.54
C ALA A 63 15.80 16.58 1.39
N ASP A 64 16.37 17.39 0.50
CA ASP A 64 15.66 17.93 -0.68
C ASP A 64 15.13 16.82 -1.59
N ILE A 65 15.90 15.75 -1.79
CA ILE A 65 15.44 14.60 -2.60
C ILE A 65 14.19 13.98 -1.99
N LEU A 66 14.18 13.79 -0.68
CA LEU A 66 13.06 13.18 0.03
C LEU A 66 11.85 14.11 0.08
N GLU A 67 12.06 15.40 0.33
CA GLU A 67 11.00 16.41 0.34
C GLU A 67 10.33 16.50 -1.03
N MET A 68 11.12 16.65 -2.09
CA MET A 68 10.62 16.65 -3.48
C MET A 68 9.81 15.39 -3.79
N THR A 69 10.30 14.23 -3.36
CA THR A 69 9.60 12.95 -3.58
C THR A 69 8.23 12.96 -2.90
N VAL A 70 8.14 13.41 -1.65
CA VAL A 70 6.87 13.48 -0.92
C VAL A 70 5.89 14.43 -1.62
N THR A 71 6.34 15.63 -1.96
CA THR A 71 5.51 16.61 -2.66
C THR A 71 5.03 16.08 -4.02
N PHE A 72 5.93 15.45 -4.79
CA PHE A 72 5.61 14.84 -6.07
C PHE A 72 4.55 13.74 -5.94
N LEU A 73 4.71 12.84 -4.95
CA LEU A 73 3.75 11.76 -4.71
C LEU A 73 2.40 12.28 -4.26
N GLN A 74 2.35 13.28 -3.37
CA GLN A 74 1.09 13.91 -2.95
C GLN A 74 0.35 14.52 -4.14
N GLN A 75 1.05 15.25 -5.00
CA GLN A 75 0.47 15.80 -6.24
C GLN A 75 0.00 14.67 -7.17
N GLN A 76 0.76 13.59 -7.30
CA GLN A 76 0.40 12.47 -8.15
C GLN A 76 -0.82 11.72 -7.62
N MET A 77 -0.93 11.53 -6.30
CA MET A 77 -2.08 10.89 -5.65
C MET A 77 -3.34 11.75 -5.78
N ALA A 78 -3.22 13.07 -5.59
CA ALA A 78 -4.33 14.00 -5.83
C ALA A 78 -4.83 13.93 -7.29
N LYS A 79 -3.91 13.85 -8.26
CA LYS A 79 -4.24 13.67 -9.68
C LYS A 79 -4.83 12.29 -9.97
N LYS A 80 -4.36 11.22 -9.30
CA LYS A 80 -4.82 9.83 -9.47
C LYS A 80 -6.14 9.51 -8.79
N ASN A 81 -6.73 10.44 -8.05
CA ASN A 81 -8.15 10.37 -7.66
C ASN A 81 -9.11 10.45 -8.87
N VAL A 82 -8.65 10.15 -10.09
CA VAL A 82 -9.48 9.83 -11.26
C VAL A 82 -10.41 8.63 -10.99
N THR A 83 -10.08 7.74 -10.05
CA THR A 83 -11.04 6.70 -9.63
C THR A 83 -12.23 7.31 -8.87
N ALA A 84 -12.00 8.38 -8.09
CA ALA A 84 -13.09 9.17 -7.52
C ALA A 84 -13.86 9.92 -8.60
N THR A 85 -13.21 10.42 -9.66
CA THR A 85 -13.94 11.01 -10.79
C THR A 85 -14.75 9.99 -11.59
N SER A 86 -14.33 8.73 -11.69
CA SER A 86 -15.12 7.66 -12.31
C SER A 86 -16.37 7.32 -11.48
N ILE A 87 -16.22 7.18 -10.16
CA ILE A 87 -17.35 6.96 -9.24
C ILE A 87 -18.27 8.19 -9.23
N GLN A 88 -17.72 9.40 -9.25
CA GLN A 88 -18.48 10.63 -9.26
C GLN A 88 -19.21 10.84 -10.59
N ALA A 89 -18.56 10.62 -11.74
CA ALA A 89 -19.19 10.65 -13.05
C ALA A 89 -20.27 9.56 -13.19
N HIS A 90 -20.05 8.37 -12.63
CA HIS A 90 -21.07 7.33 -12.56
C HIS A 90 -22.28 7.76 -11.70
N ARG A 91 -22.03 8.38 -10.54
CA ARG A 91 -23.10 8.93 -9.67
C ARG A 91 -23.88 10.04 -10.36
N GLU A 92 -23.21 10.96 -11.03
CA GLU A 92 -23.82 12.06 -11.77
C GLU A 92 -24.64 11.54 -12.96
N GLY A 93 -24.09 10.60 -13.74
CA GLY A 93 -24.80 9.95 -14.84
C GLY A 93 -26.03 9.15 -14.38
N TYR A 94 -25.90 8.40 -13.28
CA TYR A 94 -27.03 7.69 -12.66
C TYR A 94 -28.11 8.66 -12.17
N SER A 95 -27.73 9.74 -11.47
CA SER A 95 -28.67 10.74 -10.96
C SER A 95 -29.44 11.42 -12.10
N THR A 96 -28.75 11.73 -13.20
CA THR A 96 -29.37 12.35 -14.38
C THR A 96 -30.38 11.39 -15.02
N CYS A 97 -29.98 10.16 -15.30
CA CYS A 97 -30.85 9.12 -15.86
C CYS A 97 -32.06 8.82 -14.95
N PHE A 98 -31.86 8.79 -13.63
CA PHE A 98 -32.93 8.62 -12.66
C PHE A 98 -33.92 9.79 -12.70
N GLN A 99 -33.43 11.04 -12.70
CA GLN A 99 -34.29 12.22 -12.77
C GLN A 99 -35.10 12.25 -14.07
N ASP A 100 -34.48 11.90 -15.20
CA ASP A 100 -35.16 11.79 -16.50
C ASP A 100 -36.25 10.71 -16.48
N SER A 101 -35.95 9.57 -15.86
CA SER A 101 -36.92 8.48 -15.67
C SER A 101 -38.10 8.92 -14.81
N VAL A 102 -37.84 9.61 -13.69
CA VAL A 102 -38.89 10.19 -12.82
C VAL A 102 -39.76 11.18 -13.60
N ASN A 103 -39.14 12.09 -14.34
CA ASN A 103 -39.85 13.09 -15.13
C ASN A 103 -40.73 12.44 -16.20
N PHE A 104 -40.19 11.49 -16.96
CA PHE A 104 -40.93 10.75 -18.00
C PHE A 104 -42.14 10.00 -17.44
N LEU A 105 -41.97 9.34 -16.30
CA LEU A 105 -43.03 8.60 -15.62
C LEU A 105 -44.08 9.53 -15.01
N SER A 106 -43.70 10.73 -14.57
CA SER A 106 -44.63 11.73 -14.04
C SER A 106 -45.51 12.38 -15.12
N LEU A 107 -45.09 12.35 -16.39
CA LEU A 107 -45.85 12.87 -17.53
C LEU A 107 -46.98 11.92 -18.00
N HIS A 108 -46.99 10.67 -17.51
CA HIS A 108 -47.95 9.63 -17.90
C HIS A 108 -48.74 9.12 -16.68
N THR A 109 -49.88 8.46 -16.91
CA THR A 109 -50.73 7.91 -15.84
C THR A 109 -49.96 6.84 -15.05
N GLN A 110 -49.74 7.10 -13.76
CA GLN A 110 -48.90 6.28 -12.91
C GLN A 110 -49.57 4.94 -12.57
N THR A 111 -48.96 3.84 -13.02
CA THR A 111 -49.36 2.47 -12.65
C THR A 111 -48.59 2.00 -11.41
N ASP A 112 -49.15 1.04 -10.65
CA ASP A 112 -48.48 0.46 -9.46
C ASP A 112 -47.07 -0.07 -9.77
N ALA A 113 -46.87 -0.63 -10.97
CA ALA A 113 -45.57 -1.11 -11.43
C ALA A 113 -44.54 0.03 -11.58
N GLN A 114 -44.97 1.22 -12.04
CA GLN A 114 -44.08 2.38 -12.15
C GLN A 114 -43.70 2.94 -10.78
N GLN A 115 -44.60 2.90 -9.80
CA GLN A 115 -44.29 3.28 -8.41
C GLN A 115 -43.27 2.32 -7.77
N GLN A 116 -43.40 1.01 -8.01
CA GLN A 116 -42.43 0.02 -7.53
C GLN A 116 -41.04 0.22 -8.18
N LEU A 117 -40.99 0.51 -9.48
CA LEU A 117 -39.75 0.80 -10.18
C LEU A 117 -39.03 2.02 -9.58
N LEU A 118 -39.76 3.11 -9.35
CA LEU A 118 -39.20 4.33 -8.75
C LEU A 118 -38.63 4.08 -7.35
N GLN A 119 -39.32 3.31 -6.51
CA GLN A 119 -38.82 2.94 -5.18
C GLN A 119 -37.55 2.09 -5.26
N THR A 120 -37.49 1.16 -6.22
CA THR A 120 -36.32 0.29 -6.43
C THR A 120 -35.10 1.10 -6.88
N LEU A 121 -35.29 2.03 -7.80
CA LEU A 121 -34.23 2.94 -8.27
C LEU A 121 -33.77 3.88 -7.14
N HIS A 122 -34.68 4.41 -6.34
CA HIS A 122 -34.33 5.26 -5.20
C HIS A 122 -33.56 4.49 -4.12
N GLY A 123 -33.90 3.22 -3.88
CA GLY A 123 -33.18 2.32 -2.97
C GLY A 123 -31.75 2.00 -3.44
N ALA A 124 -31.54 1.83 -4.75
CA ALA A 124 -30.21 1.57 -5.33
C ALA A 124 -29.19 2.70 -5.07
N GLN A 125 -29.65 3.94 -4.85
CA GLN A 125 -28.79 5.08 -4.52
C GLN A 125 -28.22 5.00 -3.09
N MET A 126 -28.92 4.34 -2.17
CA MET A 126 -28.54 4.23 -0.74
C MET A 126 -27.66 3.01 -0.43
N VAL A 127 -27.62 2.00 -1.30
CA VAL A 127 -26.76 0.81 -1.17
C VAL A 127 -25.51 0.96 -2.04
N THR A 128 -24.52 1.71 -1.53
CA THR A 128 -23.16 1.72 -2.12
C THR A 128 -22.14 0.91 -1.30
N SER A 129 -22.60 0.02 -0.41
CA SER A 129 -21.71 -0.84 0.38
C SER A 129 -21.99 -2.35 0.29
N THR A 130 -22.87 -2.81 -0.60
CA THR A 130 -23.17 -4.24 -0.74
C THR A 130 -23.17 -4.66 -2.20
N PRO A 131 -22.40 -5.68 -2.60
CA PRO A 131 -22.50 -6.25 -3.93
C PRO A 131 -23.92 -6.78 -4.14
N CYS A 132 -24.53 -6.40 -5.25
CA CYS A 132 -25.85 -6.85 -5.69
C CYS A 132 -25.97 -8.39 -5.60
N PRO A 133 -27.06 -8.98 -5.06
CA PRO A 133 -27.26 -10.40 -5.13
C PRO A 133 -27.60 -10.76 -6.59
N SER A 134 -26.59 -11.26 -7.28
CA SER A 134 -26.70 -11.88 -8.59
C SER A 134 -27.69 -13.04 -8.53
N VAL A 135 -28.85 -12.88 -9.16
CA VAL A 135 -29.88 -13.93 -9.27
C VAL A 135 -29.44 -14.90 -10.37
N PHE A 136 -28.49 -15.78 -10.05
CA PHE A 136 -28.23 -16.99 -10.83
C PHE A 136 -28.13 -18.19 -9.87
N PRO A 137 -28.94 -19.25 -10.06
CA PRO A 137 -28.77 -20.47 -9.30
C PRO A 137 -27.57 -21.23 -9.88
N ILE A 138 -26.41 -21.15 -9.22
CA ILE A 138 -25.26 -22.02 -9.48
C ILE A 138 -25.16 -23.06 -8.36
N SER A 139 -25.24 -24.32 -8.77
CA SER A 139 -25.18 -25.50 -7.92
C SER A 139 -23.91 -25.54 -7.07
N GLN A 140 -24.09 -25.88 -5.79
CA GLN A 140 -23.02 -26.05 -4.81
C GLN A 140 -22.26 -27.37 -5.05
N THR A 141 -20.94 -27.34 -4.93
CA THR A 141 -20.13 -28.50 -4.54
C THR A 141 -19.15 -28.10 -3.42
N PRO A 142 -18.88 -28.97 -2.42
CA PRO A 142 -18.13 -28.60 -1.23
C PRO A 142 -16.64 -29.01 -1.30
N SER A 143 -15.72 -28.18 -0.81
CA SER A 143 -14.37 -28.65 -0.42
C SER A 143 -13.66 -27.75 0.61
N LYS A 144 -13.70 -28.20 1.87
CA LYS A 144 -12.59 -28.49 2.80
C LYS A 144 -11.43 -27.47 3.02
N ASN A 145 -11.46 -26.88 4.23
CA ASN A 145 -10.38 -26.60 5.22
C ASN A 145 -9.08 -25.85 4.85
N SER A 146 -8.82 -24.71 5.53
CA SER A 146 -7.55 -24.42 6.23
C SER A 146 -7.69 -23.24 7.26
N PRO A 147 -6.87 -23.20 8.34
CA PRO A 147 -7.11 -22.43 9.58
C PRO A 147 -6.45 -21.02 9.60
N PRO A 148 -6.66 -20.19 10.65
CA PRO A 148 -6.58 -18.73 10.54
C PRO A 148 -5.20 -18.11 10.85
N ASP A 149 -4.98 -17.00 10.15
CA ASP A 149 -4.33 -15.75 10.57
C ASP A 149 -3.15 -15.79 11.56
N SER A 150 -1.96 -15.49 11.03
CA SER A 150 -0.81 -15.00 11.81
C SER A 150 -0.25 -13.71 11.19
N SER A 151 -1.13 -12.77 10.85
CA SER A 151 -0.79 -11.48 10.25
C SER A 151 -0.61 -10.39 11.32
N LYS A 152 0.29 -10.59 12.27
CA LYS A 152 0.83 -9.50 13.11
C LYS A 152 2.32 -9.69 13.33
N THR A 153 3.10 -9.66 12.24
CA THR A 153 4.54 -9.44 12.35
C THR A 153 4.74 -7.99 12.78
N LEU A 154 4.75 -7.78 14.10
CA LEU A 154 5.11 -6.52 14.73
C LEU A 154 6.50 -6.10 14.23
N TRP A 155 6.54 -4.96 13.54
CA TRP A 155 7.78 -4.31 13.15
C TRP A 155 8.69 -4.16 14.39
N ARG A 156 9.91 -4.70 14.31
CA ARG A 156 10.95 -4.50 15.32
C ARG A 156 12.05 -3.62 14.73
N PRO A 157 12.37 -2.46 15.33
CA PRO A 157 13.58 -1.73 15.00
C PRO A 157 14.79 -2.61 15.38
N TRP A 158 15.75 -2.74 14.45
CA TRP A 158 17.06 -3.35 14.70
C TRP A 158 17.97 -2.42 15.49
#